data_AF-A0A9D1KY60-F1
#
_entry.id   AF-A0A9D1KY60-F1
#
_cell.length_a   1.000
_cell.length_b   1.000
_cell.length_c   1.000
_cell.angle_alpha   90.00
_cell.angle_beta   90.00
_cell.angle_gamma   90.00
#
_symmetry.space_group_name_H-M   'P 1'
#
loop_
_entity.id
_entity.type
_entity.pdbx_description
1 polymer ?
#
loop_
_entity_poly.entity_id
_entity_poly.type
_entity_poly.pdbx_seq_one_letter_code
_entity_poly.pdbx_strand_id
1 'polypeptide(L)'
;MANLTKDLEQRSELSCEISAIDLPDMQVYSLNEATVIGRVKDAVIDARDKRLLALAVDKGGWYHDVRVIPAGKIHTIGDDVITVDEKQPPKYPVNLPRIVEYMRRPCNLVGAHIVSDDGRSLGRVEGFYLNRETGDITRLEIAGGVFSWLWAGKIAVPAQYIQTVGEDSVVVDAAVFSDLRVSAGLLKVNFAAMAELAEHGGENVNRLRQRATQSLKALQEKRRREREQAAAAEIAAKAEELPVNL
;
A
#
# COMPACT_ATOMS: atom_id res chain seq x y z
N MET A 1 -8.26 -3.97 -28.29
CA MET A 1 -6.81 -4.27 -28.33
C MET A 1 -6.05 -3.57 -27.20
N ALA A 2 -6.20 -2.26 -26.97
CA ALA A 2 -5.43 -1.53 -25.93
C ALA A 2 -5.73 -1.89 -24.46
N ASN A 3 -6.94 -2.38 -24.13
CA ASN A 3 -7.25 -2.83 -22.76
C ASN A 3 -6.59 -4.17 -22.42
N LEU A 4 -6.46 -5.09 -23.39
CA LEU A 4 -5.93 -6.42 -23.14
C LEU A 4 -4.43 -6.40 -22.80
N THR A 5 -3.68 -5.48 -23.41
CA THR A 5 -2.24 -5.31 -23.15
C THR A 5 -2.00 -4.74 -21.76
N LYS A 6 -2.80 -3.75 -21.34
CA LYS A 6 -2.75 -3.19 -19.98
C LYS A 6 -3.12 -4.21 -18.91
N ASP A 7 -4.15 -5.02 -19.16
CA ASP A 7 -4.57 -6.09 -18.24
C ASP A 7 -3.51 -7.20 -18.10
N LEU A 8 -2.73 -7.47 -19.16
CA LEU A 8 -1.64 -8.46 -19.13
C LEU A 8 -0.35 -7.91 -18.50
N GLU A 9 -0.01 -6.64 -18.73
CA GLU A 9 1.08 -5.95 -18.01
C GLU A 9 0.78 -5.85 -16.51
N GLN A 10 -0.43 -5.45 -16.13
CA GLN A 10 -0.84 -5.43 -14.70
C GLN A 10 -0.82 -6.82 -14.05
N ARG A 11 -1.16 -7.88 -14.79
CA ARG A 11 -1.08 -9.27 -14.29
C ARG A 11 0.36 -9.77 -14.16
N SER A 12 1.25 -9.33 -15.05
CA SER A 12 2.68 -9.62 -15.00
C SER A 12 3.35 -8.91 -13.82
N GLU A 13 3.06 -7.63 -13.61
CA GLU A 13 3.62 -6.82 -12.52
C GLU A 13 3.23 -7.36 -11.13
N LEU A 14 1.98 -7.81 -10.96
CA LEU A 14 1.53 -8.42 -9.70
C LEU A 14 2.11 -9.82 -9.45
N SER A 15 2.54 -10.53 -10.49
CA SER A 15 3.16 -11.87 -10.35
C SER A 15 4.61 -11.80 -9.83
N CYS A 16 5.26 -10.66 -10.05
CA CYS A 16 6.63 -10.42 -9.63
C CYS A 16 6.71 -9.74 -8.26
N GLU A 17 5.60 -9.56 -7.54
CA GLU A 17 5.60 -8.98 -6.20
C GLU A 17 5.52 -10.05 -5.12
N ILE A 18 6.12 -9.76 -3.96
CA ILE A 18 5.98 -10.56 -2.75
C ILE A 18 5.69 -9.65 -1.57
N SER A 19 4.77 -10.07 -0.70
CA SER A 19 4.53 -9.38 0.56
C SER A 19 5.70 -9.61 1.49
N ALA A 20 6.21 -8.56 2.11
CA ALA A 20 7.25 -8.71 3.13
C ALA A 20 6.77 -9.46 4.37
N ILE A 21 5.46 -9.56 4.58
CA ILE A 21 4.86 -10.37 5.65
C ILE A 21 5.01 -11.88 5.36
N ASP A 22 5.11 -12.26 4.08
CA ASP A 22 5.24 -13.66 3.65
C ASP A 22 6.71 -14.09 3.53
N LEU A 23 7.66 -13.15 3.61
CA LEU A 23 9.10 -13.44 3.57
C LEU A 23 9.61 -14.21 4.80
N PRO A 24 9.21 -13.85 6.05
CA PRO A 24 9.52 -14.64 7.22
C PRO A 24 9.14 -16.10 7.02
N ASP A 25 9.98 -16.98 7.54
CA ASP A 25 9.84 -18.42 7.43
C ASP A 25 10.10 -19.06 6.07
N MET A 26 10.40 -18.30 5.00
CA MET A 26 10.87 -18.90 3.75
C MET A 26 12.24 -19.58 3.90
N GLN A 27 12.43 -20.70 3.23
CA GLN A 27 13.72 -21.40 3.22
C GLN A 27 14.66 -20.79 2.19
N VAL A 28 15.94 -20.67 2.55
CA VAL A 28 16.97 -20.17 1.65
C VAL A 28 17.91 -21.29 1.21
N TYR A 29 18.00 -21.51 -0.11
CA TYR A 29 18.80 -22.56 -0.73
C TYR A 29 19.97 -22.00 -1.52
N SER A 30 21.12 -22.65 -1.39
CA SER A 30 22.29 -22.41 -2.24
C SER A 30 22.17 -23.21 -3.54
N LEU A 31 22.22 -22.54 -4.69
CA LEU A 31 22.17 -23.21 -6.00
C LEU A 31 23.45 -24.02 -6.29
N ASN A 32 24.60 -23.56 -5.78
CA ASN A 32 25.89 -24.20 -6.06
C ASN A 32 26.13 -25.41 -5.14
N GLU A 33 25.73 -25.30 -3.87
CA GLU A 33 25.92 -26.39 -2.90
C GLU A 33 24.71 -27.35 -2.85
N ALA A 34 23.58 -26.96 -3.44
CA ALA A 34 22.30 -27.67 -3.37
C ALA A 34 21.85 -27.97 -1.92
N THR A 35 22.21 -27.09 -0.98
CA THR A 35 21.90 -27.23 0.45
C THR A 35 21.08 -26.05 0.98
N VAL A 36 20.33 -26.31 2.04
CA VAL A 36 19.61 -25.27 2.81
C VAL A 36 20.62 -24.48 3.66
N ILE A 37 20.64 -23.17 3.45
CA ILE A 37 21.44 -22.23 4.26
C ILE A 37 20.75 -21.97 5.60
N GLY A 38 19.42 -21.79 5.56
CA GLY A 38 18.60 -21.52 6.74
C GLY A 38 17.22 -21.00 6.36
N ARG A 39 16.57 -20.32 7.30
CA ARG A 39 15.24 -19.73 7.18
C ARG A 39 15.30 -18.22 7.34
N VAL A 40 14.56 -17.48 6.52
CA VAL A 40 14.48 -16.03 6.63
C VAL A 40 13.83 -15.66 7.96
N LYS A 41 14.52 -14.82 8.73
CA LYS A 41 14.00 -14.20 9.95
C LYS A 41 13.41 -12.84 9.66
N ASP A 42 14.11 -12.04 8.85
CA ASP A 42 13.76 -10.65 8.61
C ASP A 42 14.37 -10.13 7.30
N ALA A 43 13.79 -9.05 6.78
CA ALA A 43 14.22 -8.34 5.60
C ALA A 43 14.76 -6.94 5.98
N VAL A 44 15.99 -6.66 5.61
CA VAL A 44 16.65 -5.38 5.86
C VAL A 44 16.41 -4.45 4.68
N ILE A 45 15.68 -3.36 4.92
CA ILE A 45 15.31 -2.37 3.91
C ILE A 45 16.20 -1.13 4.01
N ASP A 46 16.63 -0.62 2.86
CA ASP A 46 17.23 0.69 2.75
C ASP A 46 16.16 1.78 2.61
N ALA A 47 16.01 2.63 3.62
CA ALA A 47 15.07 3.75 3.62
C ALA A 47 15.37 4.82 2.55
N ARG A 48 16.62 4.99 2.13
CA ARG A 48 17.01 5.99 1.12
C ARG A 48 16.65 5.54 -0.29
N ASP A 49 17.05 4.31 -0.61
CA ASP A 49 16.83 3.71 -1.93
C ASP A 49 15.44 3.04 -2.04
N LYS A 50 14.71 2.90 -0.93
CA LYS A 50 13.40 2.22 -0.83
C LYS A 50 13.43 0.80 -1.39
N ARG A 51 14.48 0.03 -1.06
CA ARG A 51 14.71 -1.32 -1.59
C ARG A 51 15.29 -2.27 -0.55
N LEU A 52 15.20 -3.57 -0.82
CA LEU A 52 15.82 -4.64 -0.05
C LEU A 52 17.35 -4.54 -0.13
N LEU A 53 17.99 -4.42 1.02
CA LEU A 53 19.45 -4.44 1.14
C LEU A 53 19.97 -5.86 1.40
N ALA A 54 19.32 -6.58 2.31
CA ALA A 54 19.73 -7.92 2.71
C ALA A 54 18.60 -8.70 3.39
N LEU A 55 18.74 -10.02 3.45
CA LEU A 55 17.91 -10.91 4.25
C LEU A 55 18.71 -11.42 5.45
N ALA A 56 18.11 -11.36 6.63
CA ALA A 56 18.62 -12.03 7.82
C ALA A 56 18.11 -13.48 7.79
N VAL A 57 19.03 -14.44 7.82
CA VAL A 57 18.75 -15.88 7.70
C VAL A 57 19.31 -16.58 8.93
N ASP A 58 18.45 -17.35 9.58
CA ASP A 58 18.82 -18.17 10.72
C ASP A 58 18.89 -19.64 10.30
N LYS A 59 20.04 -20.28 10.55
CA LYS A 59 20.23 -21.69 10.25
C LYS A 59 19.47 -22.61 11.23
N GLY A 60 19.00 -22.06 12.35
CA GLY A 60 18.36 -22.81 13.42
C GLY A 60 19.36 -23.69 14.19
N GLY A 61 18.89 -24.25 15.30
CA GLY A 61 19.70 -25.07 16.22
C GLY A 61 19.87 -24.41 17.60
N TRP A 62 20.73 -25.00 18.42
CA TRP A 62 20.98 -24.55 19.79
C TRP A 62 21.89 -23.31 19.89
N TYR A 63 22.54 -22.93 18.79
CA TYR A 63 23.28 -21.68 18.65
C TYR A 63 22.55 -20.75 17.68
N HIS A 64 22.33 -19.50 18.09
CA HIS A 64 21.82 -18.45 17.21
C HIS A 64 22.89 -18.03 16.19
N ASP A 65 22.99 -18.75 15.07
CA ASP A 65 23.87 -18.43 13.93
C ASP A 65 23.09 -17.62 12.89
N VAL A 66 22.90 -16.32 13.16
CA VAL A 66 22.26 -15.38 12.23
C VAL A 66 23.25 -14.95 11.16
N ARG A 67 22.93 -15.26 9.91
CA ARG A 67 23.69 -14.91 8.72
C ARG A 67 22.96 -13.82 7.95
N VAL A 68 23.71 -12.97 7.25
CA VAL A 68 23.11 -11.93 6.41
C VAL A 68 23.46 -12.18 4.95
N ILE A 69 22.42 -12.24 4.13
CA ILE A 69 22.52 -12.46 2.69
C ILE A 69 22.19 -11.14 1.98
N PRO A 70 23.17 -10.48 1.35
CA PRO A 70 22.92 -9.27 0.57
C PRO A 70 21.95 -9.53 -0.59
N ALA A 71 21.08 -8.57 -0.90
CA ALA A 71 20.11 -8.69 -1.98
C ALA A 71 20.76 -9.02 -3.34
N GLY A 72 21.95 -8.46 -3.62
CA GLY A 72 22.69 -8.76 -4.85
C GLY A 72 23.25 -10.19 -4.98
N LYS A 73 23.12 -11.04 -3.94
CA LYS A 73 23.43 -12.49 -4.02
C LYS A 73 22.18 -13.35 -4.21
N ILE A 74 20.99 -12.77 -4.08
CA ILE A 74 19.73 -13.48 -4.30
C ILE A 74 19.57 -13.70 -5.80
N HIS A 75 19.35 -14.96 -6.17
CA HIS A 75 19.09 -15.32 -7.56
C HIS A 75 17.59 -15.22 -7.88
N THR A 76 16.74 -15.77 -7.02
CA THR A 76 15.28 -15.73 -7.21
C THR A 76 14.56 -15.77 -5.87
N ILE A 77 13.49 -14.98 -5.75
CA ILE A 77 12.50 -15.07 -4.67
C ILE A 77 11.26 -15.79 -5.22
N GLY A 78 11.16 -17.09 -4.93
CA GLY A 78 10.01 -17.91 -5.30
C GLY A 78 8.83 -17.73 -4.35
N ASP A 79 7.81 -18.58 -4.48
CA ASP A 79 6.62 -18.54 -3.61
C ASP A 79 6.89 -19.16 -2.23
N ASP A 80 7.70 -20.21 -2.16
CA ASP A 80 8.01 -20.92 -0.91
C ASP A 80 9.50 -20.84 -0.53
N VAL A 81 10.36 -20.52 -1.51
CA VAL A 81 11.81 -20.70 -1.41
C VAL A 81 12.54 -19.52 -2.04
N ILE A 82 13.62 -19.10 -1.39
CA ILE A 82 14.58 -18.13 -1.92
C ILE A 82 15.84 -18.86 -2.32
N THR A 83 16.32 -18.62 -3.54
CA THR A 83 17.56 -19.22 -4.05
C THR A 83 18.65 -18.17 -4.13
N VAL A 84 19.88 -18.57 -3.80
CA VAL A 84 21.07 -17.71 -3.87
C VAL A 84 22.14 -18.35 -4.74
N ASP A 85 22.81 -17.54 -5.56
CA ASP A 85 23.98 -17.98 -6.33
C ASP A 85 25.24 -17.75 -5.48
N GLU A 86 25.65 -18.80 -4.79
CA GLU A 86 26.68 -18.73 -3.78
C GLU A 86 28.03 -19.24 -4.32
N LYS A 87 28.85 -18.36 -4.88
CA LYS A 87 30.29 -18.69 -5.09
C LYS A 87 31.12 -18.48 -3.82
N GLN A 88 30.56 -17.80 -2.82
CA GLN A 88 31.22 -17.47 -1.56
C GLN A 88 30.21 -17.53 -0.41
N PRO A 89 30.59 -18.09 0.75
CA PRO A 89 29.68 -18.35 1.87
C PRO A 89 28.99 -17.08 2.40
N PRO A 90 27.87 -17.22 3.13
CA PRO A 90 27.14 -16.09 3.69
C PRO A 90 28.05 -15.41 4.71
N LYS A 91 28.02 -14.08 4.73
CA LYS A 91 28.89 -13.32 5.63
C LYS A 91 28.22 -13.14 6.97
N TYR A 92 29.02 -13.21 8.02
CA TYR A 92 28.59 -12.75 9.33
C TYR A 92 28.27 -11.25 9.29
N PRO A 93 27.28 -10.80 10.07
CA PRO A 93 26.85 -9.41 10.09
C PRO A 93 28.00 -8.41 10.34
N VAL A 94 29.04 -8.81 11.09
CA VAL A 94 30.19 -7.99 11.48
C VAL A 94 31.08 -7.52 10.31
N ASN A 95 30.99 -8.13 9.13
CA ASN A 95 31.86 -7.84 7.99
C ASN A 95 31.25 -6.88 6.94
N LEU A 96 30.06 -6.31 7.21
CA LEU A 96 29.35 -5.45 6.27
C LEU A 96 28.98 -4.11 6.95
N PRO A 97 29.77 -3.04 6.76
CA PRO A 97 29.59 -1.77 7.47
C PRO A 97 28.16 -1.21 7.35
N ARG A 98 27.57 -1.30 6.16
CA ARG A 98 26.22 -0.83 5.86
C ARG A 98 25.17 -1.63 6.65
N ILE A 99 25.31 -2.95 6.77
CA ILE A 99 24.38 -3.82 7.50
C ILE A 99 24.50 -3.64 9.03
N VAL A 100 25.72 -3.42 9.53
CA VAL A 100 25.95 -3.13 10.97
C VAL A 100 25.23 -1.83 11.38
N GLU A 101 25.17 -0.85 10.49
CA GLU A 101 24.44 0.40 10.72
C GLU A 101 22.92 0.16 10.85
N TYR A 102 22.34 -0.64 9.96
CA TYR A 102 20.92 -1.04 10.04
C TYR A 102 20.59 -1.93 11.24
N MET A 103 21.52 -2.78 11.70
CA MET A 103 21.32 -3.53 12.95
C MET A 103 21.33 -2.63 14.19
N ARG A 104 22.01 -1.48 14.14
CA ARG A 104 22.01 -0.50 15.24
C ARG A 104 20.78 0.40 15.24
N ARG A 105 20.22 0.67 14.05
CA ARG A 105 18.99 1.43 13.85
C ARG A 105 18.11 0.72 12.82
N PRO A 106 17.31 -0.28 13.23
CA PRO A 106 16.42 -0.94 12.32
C PRO A 106 15.40 0.09 11.82
N CYS A 107 15.32 0.27 10.50
CA CYS A 107 14.22 1.02 9.90
C CYS A 107 12.97 0.11 9.95
N ASN A 108 12.16 0.26 11.00
CA ASN A 108 10.91 -0.46 11.12
C ASN A 108 9.86 0.21 10.24
N LEU A 109 9.86 -0.17 8.96
CA LEU A 109 8.87 0.33 8.01
C LEU A 109 7.45 -0.09 8.43
N VAL A 110 7.29 -1.31 8.95
CA VAL A 110 6.03 -1.80 9.52
C VAL A 110 5.76 -1.11 10.85
N GLY A 111 4.56 -0.53 11.00
CA GLY A 111 4.14 0.25 12.16
C GLY A 111 4.42 1.75 12.07
N ALA A 112 5.23 2.20 11.10
CA ALA A 112 5.55 3.61 10.90
C ALA A 112 4.31 4.45 10.57
N HIS A 113 4.28 5.69 11.04
CA HIS A 113 3.20 6.63 10.78
C HIS A 113 3.28 7.20 9.37
N ILE A 114 2.19 7.16 8.62
CA ILE A 114 2.13 7.70 7.26
C ILE A 114 1.50 9.09 7.30
N VAL A 115 2.25 10.07 6.82
CA VAL A 115 1.86 11.48 6.80
C VAL A 115 2.10 12.02 5.40
N SER A 116 1.19 12.83 4.88
CA SER A 116 1.41 13.52 3.61
C SER A 116 2.22 14.81 3.79
N ASP A 117 2.81 15.27 2.69
CA ASP A 117 3.49 16.57 2.61
C ASP A 117 2.58 17.77 2.97
N ASP A 118 1.26 17.65 2.79
CA ASP A 118 0.28 18.65 3.23
C ASP A 118 -0.21 18.48 4.69
N GLY A 119 0.42 17.59 5.46
CA GLY A 119 0.21 17.46 6.90
C GLY A 119 -0.96 16.54 7.31
N ARG A 120 -1.57 15.80 6.37
CA ARG A 120 -2.64 14.85 6.68
C ARG A 120 -2.07 13.47 7.04
N SER A 121 -2.59 12.83 8.08
CA SER A 121 -2.19 11.46 8.42
C SER A 121 -3.07 10.42 7.71
N LEU A 122 -2.44 9.43 7.09
CA LEU A 122 -3.14 8.31 6.44
C LEU A 122 -3.33 7.09 7.37
N GLY A 123 -2.52 6.98 8.42
CA GLY A 123 -2.55 5.84 9.35
C GLY A 123 -1.15 5.28 9.62
N ARG A 124 -1.05 3.96 9.72
CA ARG A 124 0.20 3.23 9.94
C ARG A 124 0.44 2.20 8.86
N VAL A 125 1.71 1.95 8.55
CA VAL A 125 2.11 0.87 7.65
C VAL A 125 1.78 -0.47 8.32
N GLU A 126 1.00 -1.33 7.65
CA GLU A 126 0.72 -2.70 8.07
C GLU A 126 1.70 -3.68 7.45
N GLY A 127 2.12 -3.41 6.23
CA GLY A 127 3.00 -4.25 5.44
C GLY A 127 3.51 -3.50 4.21
N PHE A 128 4.35 -4.16 3.42
CA PHE A 128 4.83 -3.62 2.16
C PHE A 128 5.10 -4.76 1.18
N TYR A 129 5.09 -4.42 -0.10
CA TYR A 129 5.40 -5.35 -1.17
C TYR A 129 6.73 -5.00 -1.80
N LEU A 130 7.49 -6.03 -2.13
CA LEU A 130 8.75 -5.95 -2.81
C LEU A 130 8.63 -6.55 -4.20
N ASN A 131 9.30 -5.95 -5.17
CA ASN A 131 9.55 -6.57 -6.46
C ASN A 131 10.57 -7.71 -6.26
N ARG A 132 10.23 -8.93 -6.68
CA ARG A 132 11.03 -10.15 -6.55
C ARG A 132 12.33 -10.10 -7.35
N GLU A 133 12.37 -9.33 -8.43
CA GLU A 133 13.52 -9.20 -9.32
C GLU A 133 14.45 -8.06 -8.88
N THR A 134 13.88 -6.86 -8.63
CA THR A 134 14.68 -5.67 -8.31
C THR A 134 14.93 -5.49 -6.81
N GLY A 135 14.07 -6.05 -5.97
CA GLY A 135 14.05 -5.82 -4.53
C GLY A 135 13.48 -4.46 -4.13
N ASP A 136 12.94 -3.67 -5.07
CA ASP A 136 12.38 -2.36 -4.75
C ASP A 136 11.02 -2.49 -4.05
N ILE A 137 10.73 -1.58 -3.13
CA ILE A 137 9.39 -1.45 -2.57
C ILE A 137 8.48 -0.94 -3.68
N THR A 138 7.42 -1.69 -3.98
CA THR A 138 6.44 -1.31 -5.00
C THR A 138 5.22 -0.62 -4.40
N ARG A 139 4.79 -1.04 -3.22
CA ARG A 139 3.68 -0.44 -2.47
C ARG A 139 3.75 -0.70 -0.97
N LEU A 140 3.15 0.20 -0.19
CA LEU A 140 2.91 0.05 1.24
C LEU A 140 1.45 -0.30 1.50
N GLU A 141 1.17 -1.30 2.33
CA GLU A 141 -0.15 -1.51 2.89
C GLU A 141 -0.34 -0.64 4.12
N ILE A 142 -1.49 0.02 4.19
CA ILE A 142 -1.87 0.88 5.30
C ILE A 142 -2.96 0.17 6.10
N ALA A 143 -2.70 -0.03 7.38
CA ALA A 143 -3.74 -0.33 8.35
C ALA A 143 -4.52 0.97 8.57
N GLY A 144 -5.78 0.97 8.15
CA GLY A 144 -6.67 2.12 8.33
C GLY A 144 -6.70 2.56 9.79
N GLY A 145 -6.60 3.87 10.02
CA GLY A 145 -6.74 4.45 11.36
C GLY A 145 -8.15 4.25 11.94
N VAL A 146 -8.61 5.16 12.80
CA VAL A 146 -9.96 5.15 13.41
C VAL A 146 -11.16 5.02 12.43
N PHE A 147 -10.93 4.97 11.12
CA PHE A 147 -11.91 4.75 10.05
C PHE A 147 -11.82 3.38 9.36
N SER A 148 -10.94 2.46 9.80
CA SER A 148 -10.84 1.08 9.27
C SER A 148 -12.18 0.33 9.31
N TRP A 149 -13.05 0.64 10.28
CA TRP A 149 -14.41 0.08 10.37
C TRP A 149 -15.38 0.53 9.27
N LEU A 150 -15.10 1.63 8.58
CA LEU A 150 -15.89 2.15 7.46
C LEU A 150 -15.38 1.66 6.09
N TRP A 151 -14.17 1.13 6.04
CA TRP A 151 -13.45 0.76 4.83
C TRP A 151 -13.01 -0.69 4.96
N ALA A 152 -13.85 -1.62 4.46
CA ALA A 152 -13.62 -3.06 4.56
C ALA A 152 -12.49 -3.57 3.65
N GLY A 153 -11.42 -2.81 3.46
CA GLY A 153 -10.34 -3.14 2.53
C GLY A 153 -8.99 -2.58 2.97
N LYS A 154 -7.93 -3.37 2.68
CA LYS A 154 -6.54 -2.94 2.77
C LYS A 154 -6.30 -1.82 1.75
N ILE A 155 -5.79 -0.68 2.21
CA ILE A 155 -5.43 0.43 1.34
C ILE A 155 -3.95 0.29 1.01
N ALA A 156 -3.62 0.29 -0.28
CA ALA A 156 -2.25 0.23 -0.75
C ALA A 156 -1.79 1.59 -1.31
N VAL A 157 -0.65 2.09 -0.85
CA VAL A 157 0.02 3.28 -1.39
C VAL A 157 1.16 2.86 -2.30
N PRO A 158 1.09 3.18 -3.60
CA PRO A 158 2.19 2.96 -4.54
C PRO A 158 3.47 3.69 -4.12
N ALA A 159 4.63 3.07 -4.38
CA ALA A 159 5.93 3.60 -3.98
C ALA A 159 6.33 4.91 -4.67
N GLN A 160 5.69 5.24 -5.79
CA GLN A 160 5.85 6.51 -6.48
C GLN A 160 5.43 7.72 -5.63
N TYR A 161 4.49 7.51 -4.71
CA TYR A 161 4.03 8.56 -3.80
C TYR A 161 4.89 8.67 -2.54
N ILE A 162 5.81 7.73 -2.28
CA ILE A 162 6.68 7.77 -1.10
C ILE A 162 7.81 8.74 -1.36
N GLN A 163 7.81 9.87 -0.66
CA GLN A 163 8.86 10.88 -0.76
C GLN A 163 10.02 10.57 0.19
N THR A 164 9.74 10.20 1.44
CA THR A 164 10.78 9.96 2.45
C THR A 164 10.36 8.84 3.40
N VAL A 165 11.29 7.93 3.71
CA VAL A 165 11.14 6.92 4.77
C VAL A 165 12.06 7.32 5.93
N GLY A 166 11.46 7.68 7.06
CA GLY A 166 12.15 7.96 8.31
C GLY A 166 12.19 6.73 9.23
N GLU A 167 12.64 6.95 10.48
CA GLU A 167 12.72 5.92 11.52
C GLU A 167 11.33 5.48 11.99
N ASP A 168 10.45 6.45 12.27
CA ASP A 168 9.09 6.20 12.79
C ASP A 168 7.97 6.70 11.86
N SER A 169 8.31 7.33 10.73
CA SER A 169 7.33 7.99 9.86
C SER A 169 7.70 7.93 8.39
N VAL A 170 6.70 7.79 7.54
CA VAL A 170 6.81 7.79 6.08
C VAL A 170 6.05 8.99 5.54
N VAL A 171 6.75 9.84 4.78
CA VAL A 171 6.16 11.01 4.12
C VAL A 171 5.75 10.65 2.70
N VAL A 172 4.49 10.92 2.37
CA VAL A 172 3.92 10.67 1.03
C VAL A 172 3.41 11.95 0.37
N ASP A 173 3.29 11.94 -0.95
CA ASP A 173 2.70 13.04 -1.70
C ASP A 173 1.18 13.10 -1.50
N ALA A 174 0.63 14.30 -1.24
CA ALA A 174 -0.81 14.51 -1.07
C ALA A 174 -1.66 14.11 -2.30
N ALA A 175 -1.07 13.96 -3.49
CA ALA A 175 -1.73 13.40 -4.67
C ALA A 175 -2.27 11.98 -4.41
N VAL A 176 -1.66 11.23 -3.49
CA VAL A 176 -2.11 9.89 -3.10
C VAL A 176 -3.57 9.87 -2.67
N PHE A 177 -4.08 10.94 -2.04
CA PHE A 177 -5.48 11.01 -1.61
C PHE A 177 -6.44 11.08 -2.79
N SER A 178 -6.04 11.66 -3.91
CA SER A 178 -6.87 11.71 -5.11
C SER A 178 -7.00 10.33 -5.73
N ASP A 179 -5.91 9.57 -5.76
CA ASP A 179 -5.88 8.21 -6.32
C ASP A 179 -6.59 7.19 -5.43
N LEU A 180 -6.36 7.25 -4.11
CA LEU A 180 -7.03 6.36 -3.16
C LEU A 180 -8.55 6.57 -3.12
N ARG A 181 -9.04 7.78 -3.45
CA ARG A 181 -10.47 8.06 -3.60
C ARG A 181 -11.11 7.35 -4.80
N VAL A 182 -10.32 6.95 -5.80
CA VAL A 182 -10.83 6.30 -7.02
C VAL A 182 -11.01 4.80 -6.82
N SER A 183 -10.10 4.13 -6.11
CA SER A 183 -10.20 2.68 -5.85
C SER A 183 -11.28 2.31 -4.84
N ALA A 184 -11.62 3.21 -3.92
CA ALA A 184 -12.72 3.05 -2.96
C ALA A 184 -14.02 3.69 -3.45
N GLY A 185 -14.49 3.29 -4.63
CA GLY A 185 -15.71 3.79 -5.25
C GLY A 185 -16.99 3.52 -4.46
N LEU A 186 -17.20 4.13 -3.29
CA LEU A 186 -18.51 4.33 -2.67
C LEU A 186 -18.57 5.27 -1.44
N LEU A 187 -17.57 6.11 -1.13
CA LEU A 187 -17.66 6.96 0.08
C LEU A 187 -17.47 8.44 -0.23
N LYS A 188 -18.58 9.08 -0.60
CA LYS A 188 -18.81 10.55 -0.52
C LYS A 188 -18.84 11.02 0.94
N VAL A 189 -17.82 10.72 1.73
CA VAL A 189 -17.57 11.42 2.98
C VAL A 189 -16.23 12.10 2.82
N ASN A 190 -16.28 13.42 2.75
CA ASN A 190 -15.15 14.28 2.43
C ASN A 190 -14.10 14.13 3.55
N PHE A 191 -13.02 13.38 3.31
CA PHE A 191 -11.95 13.15 4.29
C PHE A 191 -11.39 14.45 4.87
N ALA A 192 -11.31 15.51 4.05
CA ALA A 192 -10.90 16.83 4.50
C ALA A 192 -11.83 17.38 5.59
N ALA A 193 -13.15 17.22 5.44
CA ALA A 193 -14.12 17.68 6.44
C ALA A 193 -14.12 16.80 7.72
N MET A 194 -13.73 15.52 7.61
CA MET A 194 -13.59 14.61 8.76
C MET A 194 -12.27 14.81 9.52
N ALA A 195 -11.18 15.19 8.84
CA ALA A 195 -9.94 15.59 9.48
C ALA A 195 -10.11 16.89 10.30
N GLU A 196 -10.82 17.87 9.75
CA GLU A 196 -11.19 19.11 10.44
C GLU A 196 -12.05 18.86 11.70
N LEU A 197 -12.90 17.82 11.66
CA LEU A 197 -13.72 17.34 12.77
C LEU A 197 -12.91 16.62 13.86
N ALA A 198 -11.75 16.06 13.53
CA ALA A 198 -10.90 15.32 14.46
C ALA A 198 -9.97 16.26 15.26
N GLU A 199 -9.58 17.40 14.69
CA GLU A 199 -8.75 18.40 15.37
C GLU A 199 -9.55 19.23 16.41
N HIS A 200 -10.84 19.45 16.18
CA HIS A 200 -11.71 20.12 17.15
C HIS A 200 -12.37 19.08 18.06
N GLY A 201 -11.67 18.73 19.14
CA GLY A 201 -12.10 17.74 20.13
C GLY A 201 -13.59 17.82 20.50
N GLY A 202 -14.27 16.69 20.33
CA GLY A 202 -15.43 16.17 21.09
C GLY A 202 -16.74 16.97 21.17
N GLU A 203 -16.71 18.30 21.28
CA GLU A 203 -17.82 19.04 21.89
C GLU A 203 -18.81 19.63 20.86
N ASN A 204 -18.43 19.76 19.59
CA ASN A 204 -19.23 20.45 18.57
C ASN A 204 -19.81 19.57 17.44
N VAL A 205 -19.64 18.25 17.51
CA VAL A 205 -20.15 17.29 16.49
C VAL A 205 -21.66 17.41 16.26
N ASN A 206 -22.45 17.73 17.30
CA ASN A 206 -23.91 17.79 17.20
C ASN A 206 -24.42 18.95 16.33
N ARG A 207 -23.76 20.11 16.33
CA ARG A 207 -24.19 21.27 15.51
C ARG A 207 -23.83 21.08 14.03
N LEU A 208 -22.71 20.44 13.74
CA LEU A 208 -22.29 20.16 12.36
C LEU A 208 -23.12 19.03 11.74
N ARG A 209 -23.49 18.02 12.53
CA ARG A 209 -24.43 16.97 12.10
C ARG A 209 -25.76 17.57 11.66
N GLN A 210 -26.30 18.53 12.40
CA GLN A 210 -27.56 19.21 12.04
C GLN A 210 -27.44 19.99 10.73
N ARG A 211 -26.35 20.74 10.51
CA ARG A 211 -26.13 21.49 9.26
C ARG A 211 -25.90 20.58 8.05
N ALA A 212 -25.14 19.50 8.22
CA ALA A 212 -24.91 18.52 7.16
C ALA A 212 -26.20 17.78 6.76
N THR A 213 -27.06 17.47 7.73
CA THR A 213 -28.34 16.81 7.47
C THR A 213 -29.30 17.75 6.73
N GLN A 214 -29.28 19.04 7.05
CA GLN A 214 -30.11 20.05 6.40
C GLN A 214 -29.67 20.34 4.96
N SER A 215 -28.37 20.45 4.70
CA SER A 215 -27.87 20.67 3.33
C SER A 215 -28.03 19.45 2.43
N LEU A 216 -27.91 18.23 2.97
CA LEU A 216 -28.17 17.00 2.21
C LEU A 216 -29.65 16.85 1.81
N LYS A 217 -30.60 17.22 2.68
CA LYS A 217 -32.03 17.24 2.34
C LYS A 217 -32.33 18.23 1.21
N ALA A 218 -31.75 19.43 1.26
CA ALA A 218 -31.93 20.43 0.21
C ALA A 218 -31.34 19.99 -1.15
N LEU A 219 -30.21 19.28 -1.14
CA LEU A 219 -29.59 18.73 -2.36
C LEU A 219 -30.39 17.55 -2.94
N GLN A 220 -31.01 16.72 -2.10
CA GLN A 220 -31.89 15.63 -2.55
C GLN A 220 -33.16 16.16 -3.19
N GLU A 221 -33.78 17.20 -2.61
CA GLU A 221 -34.97 17.83 -3.20
C GLU A 221 -34.66 18.51 -4.54
N LYS A 222 -33.51 19.20 -4.63
CA LYS A 222 -33.09 19.84 -5.89
C LYS A 222 -32.85 18.81 -7.01
N ARG A 223 -32.16 17.70 -6.71
CA ARG A 223 -31.97 16.60 -7.67
C ARG A 223 -33.26 15.88 -8.04
N ARG A 224 -34.20 15.74 -7.10
CA ARG A 224 -35.50 15.13 -7.36
C ARG A 224 -36.30 15.99 -8.34
N ARG A 225 -36.30 17.32 -8.17
CA ARG A 225 -36.92 18.25 -9.11
C ARG A 225 -36.23 18.24 -10.47
N GLU A 226 -34.90 18.20 -10.52
CA GLU A 226 -34.15 18.08 -11.78
C GLU A 226 -34.43 16.76 -12.51
N ARG A 227 -34.57 15.64 -11.78
CA ARG A 227 -34.97 14.35 -12.37
C ARG A 227 -36.42 14.32 -12.82
N GLU A 228 -37.34 14.90 -12.05
CA GLU A 228 -38.76 15.02 -12.42
C GLU A 228 -38.91 15.91 -13.66
N GLN A 229 -38.13 17.00 -13.77
CA GLN A 229 -38.10 17.87 -14.95
C GLN A 229 -37.44 17.21 -16.16
N ALA A 230 -36.34 16.48 -15.97
CA ALA A 230 -35.69 15.73 -17.04
C ALA A 230 -36.58 14.59 -17.56
N ALA A 231 -37.27 13.86 -16.67
CA ALA A 231 -38.22 12.82 -17.06
C ALA A 231 -39.46 13.40 -17.76
N ALA A 232 -39.96 14.55 -17.32
CA ALA A 232 -41.08 15.23 -18.00
C ALA A 232 -40.69 15.75 -19.39
N ALA A 233 -39.46 16.27 -19.55
CA ALA A 233 -38.93 16.70 -20.85
C ALA A 233 -38.71 15.51 -21.80
N GLU A 234 -38.26 14.37 -21.28
CA GLU A 234 -38.08 13.14 -22.07
C GLU A 234 -39.41 12.55 -22.54
N ILE A 235 -40.45 12.60 -21.70
CA ILE A 235 -41.81 12.15 -22.07
C ILE A 235 -42.45 13.10 -23.10
N ALA A 236 -42.24 14.42 -22.97
CA ALA A 236 -42.75 15.41 -23.94
C ALA A 236 -42.09 15.27 -25.32
N ALA A 237 -40.77 15.06 -25.37
CA ALA A 237 -40.04 14.82 -26.63
C ALA A 237 -40.51 13.54 -27.35
N LYS A 238 -40.95 12.53 -26.59
CA LYS A 238 -41.43 11.25 -27.15
C LYS A 238 -42.88 11.29 -27.65
N ALA A 239 -43.66 12.31 -27.27
CA ALA A 239 -45.04 12.50 -27.72
C ALA A 239 -45.15 13.26 -29.06
N GLU A 240 -44.07 13.92 -29.50
CA GLU A 240 -44.02 14.72 -30.73
C GLU A 240 -43.60 13.90 -31.97
N GLU A 241 -43.18 12.63 -31.79
CA GLU A 241 -42.84 11.69 -32.87
C GLU A 241 -43.91 10.59 -33.10
N LEU A 242 -45.20 10.97 -33.20
CA LEU A 242 -46.20 10.08 -33.79
C LEU A 242 -46.37 10.44 -35.29
N PRO A 243 -46.01 9.55 -36.23
CA PRO A 243 -46.37 9.76 -37.62
C PRO A 243 -47.89 9.64 -37.77
N VAL A 244 -48.52 10.73 -38.22
CA VAL A 244 -49.86 10.72 -38.81
C VAL A 244 -49.77 9.84 -40.07
N ASN A 245 -50.11 8.57 -39.95
CA ASN A 245 -50.37 7.71 -41.11
C ASN A 245 -51.83 7.89 -41.54
N LEU A 246 -51.99 8.50 -42.72
CA LEU A 246 -53.18 8.42 -43.58
C LEU A 246 -53.32 7.00 -44.15
#